data_AF-A0A6P1Z9L0-F1
#
_entry.id   AF-A0A6P1Z9L0-F1
#
_cell.length_a   1.000
_cell.length_b   1.000
_cell.length_c   1.000
_cell.angle_alpha   90.00
_cell.angle_beta   90.00
_cell.angle_gamma   90.00
#
_symmetry.space_group_name_H-M   'P 1'
#
loop_
_entity.id
_entity.type
_entity.pdbx_description
1 polymer ?
#
loop_
_entity_poly.entity_id
_entity_poly.type
_entity_poly.pdbx_seq_one_letter_code
_entity_poly.pdbx_strand_id
1 'polypeptide(L)'
;LMGWAYIYSRKTCDRCDDQRVPWAQRFAILWEAKWALLVPVVILGGIYSGLFTPPEAASIAGIYGLVVGLFVYRDLKLKDIPEIFSRSALPTATIMIIIGPSTAFGRLLTITRVPDTFAHGLSSFSSSPLIVLLLVMLLLLFVGCMMETLAAIIILAPILLPVVMGVQLDVI
;
A
#
# COMPACT_ATOMS: atom_id res chain seq x y z
N LEU A 1 -16.97 1.15 16.44
CA LEU A 1 -15.68 0.62 16.95
C LEU A 1 -14.89 1.66 17.75
N MET A 2 -14.53 2.84 17.19
CA MET A 2 -13.81 3.88 17.95
C MET A 2 -14.53 4.39 19.20
N GLY A 3 -15.85 4.60 19.16
CA GLY A 3 -16.61 5.04 20.34
C GLY A 3 -16.64 3.99 21.47
N TRP A 4 -16.68 2.71 21.11
CA TRP A 4 -16.66 1.61 22.09
C TRP A 4 -15.26 1.43 22.68
N ALA A 5 -14.21 1.60 21.87
CA ALA A 5 -12.82 1.64 22.33
C ALA A 5 -12.56 2.81 23.29
N TYR A 6 -13.14 3.99 23.02
CA TYR A 6 -13.05 5.16 23.90
C TYR A 6 -13.75 4.93 25.26
N ILE A 7 -14.93 4.31 25.24
CA ILE A 7 -15.71 4.02 26.46
C ILE A 7 -15.05 2.91 27.29
N TYR A 8 -14.51 1.87 26.62
CA TYR A 8 -13.81 0.77 27.28
C TYR A 8 -12.49 1.24 27.90
N SER A 9 -11.71 2.06 27.18
CA SER A 9 -10.47 2.67 27.68
C SER A 9 -10.70 3.52 28.94
N ARG A 10 -11.81 4.26 29.01
CA ARG A 10 -12.15 5.05 30.20
C ARG A 10 -12.51 4.22 31.44
N LYS A 11 -12.97 2.98 31.27
CA LYS A 11 -13.42 2.12 32.38
C LYS A 11 -12.33 1.20 32.93
N THR A 12 -11.21 1.02 32.22
CA THR A 12 -10.13 0.10 32.59
C THR A 12 -8.81 0.83 32.92
N CYS A 13 -8.81 2.16 32.99
CA CYS A 13 -7.59 2.94 33.22
C CYS A 13 -7.23 3.09 34.71
N ASP A 14 -6.67 2.03 35.29
CA ASP A 14 -5.73 2.10 36.43
C ASP A 14 -4.27 2.27 35.96
N ARG A 15 -4.05 2.43 34.64
CA ARG A 15 -2.73 2.44 34.00
C ARG A 15 -2.61 3.49 32.89
N CYS A 16 -3.40 4.56 32.97
CA CYS A 16 -3.15 5.77 32.19
C CYS A 16 -1.99 6.50 32.88
N ASP A 17 -0.75 6.07 32.61
CA ASP A 17 0.41 6.90 32.87
C ASP A 17 0.37 8.06 31.88
N ASP A 18 -0.47 9.05 32.19
CA ASP A 18 -0.56 10.35 31.52
C ASP A 18 0.64 11.23 31.95
N GLN A 19 1.83 10.63 31.98
CA GLN A 19 3.06 11.37 32.06
C GLN A 19 3.26 12.02 30.71
N ARG A 20 2.93 13.30 30.62
CA ARG A 20 3.38 14.18 29.54
C ARG A 20 4.89 14.02 29.40
N VAL A 21 5.33 13.19 28.45
CA VAL A 21 6.74 12.87 28.26
C VAL A 21 7.51 14.17 28.07
N PRO A 22 8.35 14.58 29.05
CA PRO A 22 9.08 15.83 28.99
C PRO A 22 9.98 15.84 27.76
N TRP A 23 10.24 17.02 27.22
CA TRP A 23 11.04 17.19 25.98
C TRP A 23 12.39 16.47 26.01
N ALA A 24 13.00 16.34 27.19
CA ALA A 24 14.22 15.57 27.40
C ALA A 24 14.05 14.05 27.18
N GLN A 25 12.93 13.47 27.61
CA GLN A 25 12.65 12.04 27.38
C GLN A 25 12.27 11.74 25.93
N ARG A 26 11.67 12.70 25.20
CA ARG A 26 11.38 12.53 23.76
C ARG A 26 12.64 12.30 22.94
N PHE A 27 13.72 13.02 23.25
CA PHE A 27 15.01 12.83 22.59
C PHE A 27 15.66 11.49 22.95
N ALA A 28 15.52 11.04 24.20
CA ALA A 28 16.00 9.72 24.62
C ALA A 28 15.28 8.58 23.88
N ILE A 29 13.95 8.67 23.74
CA ILE A 29 13.14 7.67 23.02
C ILE A 29 13.48 7.67 21.52
N LEU A 30 13.68 8.85 20.91
CA LEU A 30 14.14 8.95 19.52
C LEU A 30 15.51 8.30 19.32
N TRP A 31 16.41 8.46 20.29
CA TRP A 31 17.75 7.87 20.25
C TRP A 31 17.72 6.35 20.40
N GLU A 32 16.84 5.82 21.25
CA GLU A 32 16.59 4.39 21.37
C GLU A 32 15.95 3.81 20.11
N ALA A 33 14.98 4.52 19.52
CA ALA A 33 14.25 4.10 18.31
C ALA A 33 15.01 4.31 16.99
N LYS A 34 16.27 4.78 17.01
CA LYS A 34 17.04 5.15 15.81
C LYS A 34 17.08 4.05 14.73
N TRP A 35 17.13 2.78 15.16
CA TRP A 35 17.16 1.62 14.26
C TRP A 35 15.80 1.34 13.61
N ALA A 36 14.71 1.63 14.31
CA ALA A 36 13.36 1.54 13.72
C ALA A 36 13.12 2.69 12.74
N LEU A 37 13.63 3.89 13.06
CA LEU A 37 13.50 5.10 12.24
C LEU A 37 14.33 5.06 10.95
N LEU A 38 15.31 4.17 10.86
CA LEU A 38 16.09 3.93 9.65
C LEU A 38 15.31 3.17 8.56
N VAL A 39 14.26 2.41 8.92
CA VAL A 39 13.51 1.58 7.96
C VAL A 39 12.89 2.41 6.82
N PRO A 40 12.15 3.51 7.07
CA PRO A 40 11.64 4.38 6.01
C PRO A 40 12.75 4.99 5.15
N VAL A 41 13.90 5.32 5.74
CA VAL A 41 15.04 5.90 5.03
C VAL A 41 15.67 4.89 4.08
N VAL A 42 15.80 3.63 4.50
CA VAL A 42 16.29 2.54 3.65
C VAL A 42 15.32 2.27 2.50
N ILE A 43 14.01 2.25 2.77
CA ILE A 43 12.99 2.01 1.74
C ILE A 43 12.98 3.17 0.73
N LEU A 44 12.76 4.40 1.19
CA LEU A 44 12.64 5.57 0.31
C LEU A 44 13.96 5.90 -0.36
N GLY A 45 15.07 5.84 0.38
CA GLY A 45 16.41 6.04 -0.17
C GLY A 45 16.75 5.00 -1.23
N GLY A 46 16.39 3.74 -1.02
CA GLY A 46 16.58 2.66 -2.00
C GLY A 46 15.75 2.85 -3.28
N ILE A 47 14.49 3.28 -3.14
CA ILE A 47 13.61 3.55 -4.27
C ILE A 47 14.04 4.79 -5.05
N TYR A 48 14.25 5.93 -4.37
CA TYR A 48 14.60 7.19 -5.02
C TYR A 48 16.00 7.23 -5.63
N SER A 49 16.94 6.44 -5.10
CA SER A 49 18.27 6.29 -5.71
C SER A 49 18.25 5.42 -6.98
N GLY A 50 17.12 4.77 -7.28
CA GLY A 50 16.98 3.87 -8.42
C GLY A 50 17.72 2.53 -8.25
N LEU A 51 18.24 2.25 -7.06
CA LEU A 51 18.93 1.00 -6.77
C LEU A 51 17.97 -0.18 -6.64
N PHE A 52 16.75 0.06 -6.15
CA PHE A 52 15.75 -0.96 -5.89
C PHE A 52 14.35 -0.54 -6.32
N THR A 53 13.58 -1.49 -6.83
CA THR A 53 12.13 -1.33 -7.04
C THR A 53 11.35 -1.49 -5.73
N PRO A 54 10.10 -1.02 -5.62
CA PRO A 54 9.30 -1.14 -4.39
C PRO A 54 9.23 -2.57 -3.79
N PRO A 55 9.06 -3.66 -4.58
CA PRO A 55 9.08 -5.02 -4.05
C PRO A 55 10.44 -5.43 -3.48
N GLU A 56 11.55 -5.01 -4.11
CA GLU A 56 12.90 -5.29 -3.65
C GLU A 56 13.22 -4.50 -2.37
N ALA A 57 12.81 -3.23 -2.32
CA ALA A 57 12.95 -2.37 -1.15
C ALA A 57 12.19 -2.95 0.06
N ALA A 58 10.98 -3.47 -0.13
CA ALA A 58 10.22 -4.16 0.92
C ALA A 58 10.96 -5.42 1.43
N SER A 59 11.56 -6.18 0.52
CA SER A 59 12.34 -7.38 0.87
C SER A 59 13.57 -7.02 1.72
N ILE A 60 14.32 -5.99 1.33
CA ILE A 60 15.49 -5.49 2.07
C ILE A 60 15.08 -4.95 3.43
N ALA A 61 13.98 -4.20 3.51
CA ALA A 61 13.44 -3.70 4.77
C ALA A 61 13.03 -4.83 5.72
N GLY A 62 12.45 -5.92 5.19
CA GLY A 62 12.13 -7.12 5.95
C GLY A 62 13.37 -7.80 6.53
N ILE A 63 14.42 -7.98 5.72
CA ILE A 63 15.70 -8.54 6.18
C ILE A 63 16.33 -7.64 7.25
N TYR A 64 16.36 -6.33 7.02
CA TYR A 64 16.87 -5.36 7.98
C TYR A 64 16.09 -5.41 9.30
N GLY A 65 14.76 -5.42 9.24
CA GLY A 65 13.90 -5.53 10.42
C GLY A 65 14.13 -6.82 11.20
N LEU A 66 14.35 -7.94 10.49
CA LEU A 66 14.70 -9.23 11.10
C LEU A 66 16.06 -9.17 11.80
N VAL A 67 17.09 -8.59 11.16
CA VAL A 67 18.42 -8.40 11.77
C VAL A 67 18.36 -7.49 13.00
N VAL A 68 17.66 -6.36 12.90
CA VAL A 68 17.51 -5.41 14.01
C VAL A 68 16.70 -6.04 15.16
N GLY A 69 15.64 -6.78 14.86
CA GLY A 69 14.83 -7.47 15.87
C GLY A 69 15.58 -8.56 16.62
N LEU A 70 16.42 -9.35 15.93
CA LEU A 70 17.20 -10.44 16.52
C LEU A 70 18.45 -9.96 17.25
N PHE A 71 19.21 -9.04 16.66
CA PHE A 71 20.54 -8.68 17.17
C PHE A 71 20.57 -7.40 18.00
N VAL A 72 19.73 -6.41 17.66
CA VAL A 72 19.75 -5.08 18.30
C VAL A 72 18.78 -5.04 19.47
N TYR A 73 17.48 -5.22 19.21
CA TYR A 73 16.46 -5.22 20.27
C TYR A 73 16.44 -6.55 21.04
N ARG A 74 16.79 -7.66 20.39
CA ARG A 74 16.78 -9.02 20.96
C ARG A 74 15.41 -9.46 21.49
N ASP A 75 14.35 -8.80 21.04
CA ASP A 75 12.97 -9.15 21.38
C ASP A 75 12.45 -10.34 20.55
N LEU A 76 13.07 -10.62 19.39
CA LEU A 76 12.76 -11.80 18.57
C LEU A 76 13.70 -12.97 18.89
N LYS A 77 13.13 -14.17 19.08
CA LYS A 77 13.91 -15.42 19.15
C LYS A 77 13.88 -16.12 17.80
N LEU A 78 14.95 -16.86 17.49
CA LEU A 78 15.05 -17.67 16.26
C LEU A 78 13.88 -18.68 16.11
N LYS A 79 13.28 -19.10 17.23
CA LYS A 79 12.12 -20.00 17.25
C LYS A 79 10.82 -19.34 16.77
N ASP A 80 10.73 -18.01 16.84
CA ASP A 80 9.53 -17.26 16.48
C ASP A 80 9.49 -16.98 14.97
N ILE A 81 10.64 -17.07 14.29
CA ILE A 81 10.79 -16.87 12.84
C ILE A 81 9.76 -17.67 12.03
N PRO A 82 9.66 -19.01 12.15
CA PRO A 82 8.70 -19.79 11.34
C PRO A 82 7.24 -19.35 11.57
N GLU A 83 6.88 -18.94 12.78
CA GLU A 83 5.54 -18.42 13.07
C GLU A 83 5.30 -17.07 12.38
N ILE A 84 6.27 -16.16 12.43
CA ILE A 84 6.20 -14.84 11.77
C ILE A 84 6.05 -14.98 10.25
N PHE A 85 6.84 -15.88 9.65
CA PHE A 85 6.75 -16.17 8.22
C PHE A 85 5.39 -16.78 7.86
N SER A 86 4.89 -17.75 8.64
CA SER A 86 3.57 -18.36 8.42
C SER A 86 2.44 -17.32 8.51
N ARG A 87 2.45 -16.47 9.54
CA ARG A 87 1.47 -15.39 9.71
C ARG A 87 1.50 -14.38 8.58
N SER A 88 2.69 -14.09 8.03
CA SER A 88 2.86 -13.18 6.90
C SER A 88 2.50 -13.82 5.55
N ALA A 89 2.71 -15.13 5.42
CA ALA A 89 2.42 -15.87 4.19
C ALA A 89 0.91 -16.04 3.93
N LEU A 90 0.08 -16.14 4.97
CA LEU A 90 -1.38 -16.29 4.83
C LEU A 90 -2.05 -15.17 4.01
N PRO A 91 -1.86 -13.87 4.33
CA PRO A 91 -2.44 -12.80 3.52
C PRO A 91 -1.82 -12.76 2.11
N THR A 92 -0.52 -13.03 1.96
CA THR A 92 0.13 -13.09 0.64
C THR A 92 -0.46 -14.20 -0.24
N ALA A 93 -0.71 -15.38 0.32
CA ALA A 93 -1.33 -16.50 -0.39
C ALA A 93 -2.76 -16.17 -0.84
N THR A 94 -3.52 -15.49 0.02
CA THR A 94 -4.88 -15.05 -0.31
C THR A 94 -4.87 -14.07 -1.49
N ILE A 95 -3.94 -13.11 -1.50
CA ILE A 95 -3.77 -12.16 -2.60
C ILE A 95 -3.34 -12.89 -3.89
N MET A 96 -2.38 -13.81 -3.82
CA MET A 96 -1.94 -14.58 -4.99
C MET A 96 -3.07 -15.37 -5.66
N ILE A 97 -3.99 -15.94 -4.87
CA ILE A 97 -5.17 -16.65 -5.40
C ILE A 97 -6.09 -15.69 -6.16
N ILE A 98 -6.25 -14.45 -5.69
CA ILE A 98 -7.10 -13.42 -6.34
C ILE A 98 -6.47 -12.92 -7.65
N ILE A 99 -5.14 -12.80 -7.69
CA ILE A 99 -4.41 -12.31 -8.88
C ILE A 99 -4.60 -13.25 -10.07
N GLY A 100 -4.62 -14.57 -9.86
CA GLY A 100 -4.80 -15.56 -10.93
C GLY A 100 -5.99 -15.27 -11.86
N PRO A 101 -7.24 -15.31 -11.38
CA PRO A 101 -8.40 -14.97 -12.19
C PRO A 101 -8.44 -13.50 -12.62
N SER A 102 -7.83 -12.57 -11.86
CA SER A 102 -7.75 -11.16 -12.24
C SER A 102 -6.94 -10.94 -13.53
N THR A 103 -5.85 -11.68 -13.73
CA THR A 103 -5.06 -11.64 -14.98
C THR A 103 -5.84 -12.19 -16.17
N ALA A 104 -6.57 -13.30 -15.98
CA ALA A 104 -7.43 -13.87 -17.00
C ALA A 104 -8.57 -12.91 -17.37
N PHE A 105 -9.19 -12.27 -16.37
CA PHE A 105 -10.22 -11.26 -16.56
C PHE A 105 -9.71 -10.01 -17.27
N GLY A 106 -8.53 -9.49 -16.88
CA GLY A 106 -7.87 -8.37 -17.58
C GLY A 106 -7.63 -8.68 -19.06
N ARG A 107 -7.16 -9.89 -19.38
CA ARG A 107 -6.99 -10.33 -20.77
C ARG A 107 -8.32 -10.45 -21.51
N LEU A 108 -9.36 -10.93 -20.84
CA LEU A 108 -10.72 -11.03 -21.38
C LEU A 108 -11.28 -9.66 -21.75
N LEU A 109 -11.10 -8.65 -20.89
CA LEU A 109 -11.51 -7.27 -21.14
C LEU A 109 -10.80 -6.66 -22.36
N THR A 110 -9.50 -6.93 -22.51
CA THR A 110 -8.74 -6.51 -23.69
C THR A 110 -9.25 -7.16 -24.96
N ILE A 111 -9.61 -8.44 -24.93
CA ILE A 111 -10.14 -9.17 -26.10
C ILE A 111 -11.53 -8.65 -26.49
N THR A 112 -12.39 -8.35 -25.51
CA THR A 112 -13.76 -7.86 -25.76
C THR A 112 -13.84 -6.38 -26.10
N ARG A 113 -12.71 -5.66 -26.17
CA ARG A 113 -12.64 -4.20 -26.44
C ARG A 113 -13.55 -3.38 -25.51
N VAL A 114 -13.72 -3.86 -24.29
CA VAL A 114 -14.40 -3.11 -23.23
C VAL A 114 -13.68 -1.77 -22.95
N PRO A 115 -12.33 -1.72 -22.89
CA PRO A 115 -11.59 -0.46 -22.77
C PRO A 115 -11.97 0.61 -23.79
N ASP A 116 -12.02 0.25 -25.08
CA ASP A 116 -12.32 1.19 -26.16
C ASP A 116 -13.75 1.74 -26.03
N THR A 117 -14.70 0.87 -25.68
CA THR A 117 -16.10 1.24 -25.48
C THR A 117 -16.26 2.22 -24.30
N PHE A 118 -15.54 1.98 -23.20
CA PHE A 118 -15.51 2.89 -22.06
C PHE A 118 -14.91 4.25 -22.42
N ALA A 119 -13.82 4.27 -23.20
CA ALA A 119 -13.19 5.51 -23.64
C ALA A 119 -14.10 6.35 -24.55
N HIS A 120 -14.83 5.72 -25.47
CA HIS A 120 -15.83 6.39 -26.29
C HIS A 120 -17.01 6.93 -25.46
N GLY A 121 -17.46 6.18 -24.44
CA GLY A 121 -18.51 6.62 -23.52
C GLY A 121 -18.12 7.87 -22.72
N LEU A 122 -16.89 7.91 -22.19
CA LEU A 122 -16.36 9.08 -21.49
C LEU A 122 -16.21 10.30 -22.42
N SER A 123 -15.70 10.09 -23.62
CA SER A 123 -15.51 11.15 -24.62
C SER A 123 -16.83 11.75 -25.11
N SER A 124 -17.91 10.97 -25.07
CA SER A 124 -19.27 11.43 -25.41
C SER A 124 -19.90 12.27 -24.29
N PHE A 125 -19.47 12.09 -23.03
CA PHE A 125 -20.01 12.80 -21.87
C PHE A 125 -19.39 14.19 -21.69
N SER A 126 -18.10 14.35 -21.97
CA SER A 126 -17.42 15.64 -21.90
C SER A 126 -16.19 15.72 -22.79
N SER A 127 -16.06 16.81 -23.54
CA SER A 127 -14.87 17.11 -24.37
C SER A 127 -13.76 17.85 -23.60
N SER A 128 -13.98 18.20 -22.32
CA SER A 128 -13.00 18.94 -21.51
C SER A 128 -12.03 17.97 -20.83
N PRO A 129 -10.72 18.06 -21.10
CA PRO A 129 -9.69 17.18 -20.51
C PRO A 129 -9.72 17.10 -18.99
N LEU A 130 -9.95 18.24 -18.33
CA LEU A 130 -10.00 18.34 -16.87
C LEU A 130 -11.19 17.58 -16.26
N ILE A 131 -12.35 17.59 -16.93
CA ILE A 131 -13.56 16.91 -16.44
C ILE A 131 -13.40 15.39 -16.59
N VAL A 132 -12.82 14.95 -17.72
CA VAL A 132 -12.53 13.54 -17.96
C VAL A 132 -11.51 13.01 -16.95
N LEU A 133 -10.43 13.75 -16.70
CA LEU A 133 -9.42 13.38 -15.69
C LEU A 133 -10.01 13.27 -14.29
N LEU A 134 -10.88 14.20 -13.89
CA LEU A 134 -11.52 14.18 -12.57
C LEU A 134 -12.46 12.98 -12.42
N LEU A 135 -13.21 12.63 -13.48
CA LEU A 135 -14.09 11.47 -13.50
C LEU A 135 -13.30 10.16 -13.45
N VAL A 136 -12.17 10.09 -14.16
CA VAL A 136 -11.21 9.00 -14.09
C VAL A 136 -10.65 8.87 -12.68
N MET A 137 -10.12 9.94 -12.07
CA MET A 137 -9.60 9.89 -10.69
C MET A 137 -10.65 9.43 -9.68
N LEU A 138 -11.91 9.87 -9.81
CA LEU A 138 -12.99 9.44 -8.93
C LEU A 138 -13.33 7.96 -9.14
N LEU A 139 -13.28 7.47 -10.38
CA LEU A 139 -13.43 6.07 -10.71
C LEU A 139 -12.27 5.22 -10.15
N LEU A 140 -11.01 5.65 -10.32
CA LEU A 140 -9.85 4.97 -9.72
C LEU A 140 -9.93 4.95 -8.20
N LEU A 141 -10.38 6.05 -7.58
CA LEU A 141 -10.53 6.13 -6.13
C LEU A 141 -11.58 5.11 -5.65
N PHE A 142 -12.74 5.06 -6.31
CA PHE A 142 -13.82 4.15 -5.95
C PHE A 142 -13.42 2.68 -6.15
N VAL A 143 -12.85 2.34 -7.31
CA VAL A 143 -12.43 0.96 -7.62
C VAL A 143 -11.23 0.56 -6.76
N GLY A 144 -10.25 1.45 -6.58
CA GLY A 144 -9.05 1.20 -5.79
C GLY A 144 -9.32 1.04 -4.29
N CYS A 145 -10.40 1.62 -3.75
CA CYS A 145 -10.81 1.35 -2.38
C CYS A 145 -11.45 -0.04 -2.19
N MET A 146 -12.00 -0.63 -3.26
CA MET A 146 -12.70 -1.92 -3.21
C MET A 146 -11.83 -3.09 -3.66
N MET A 147 -10.89 -2.85 -4.58
CA MET A 147 -10.01 -3.87 -5.16
C MET A 147 -8.63 -3.88 -4.53
N GLU A 148 -8.01 -5.06 -4.54
CA GLU A 148 -6.58 -5.23 -4.26
C GLU A 148 -5.75 -4.47 -5.31
N THR A 149 -4.65 -3.85 -4.88
CA THR A 149 -3.87 -2.90 -5.68
C THR A 149 -3.38 -3.50 -7.01
N LEU A 150 -2.85 -4.72 -7.01
CA LEU A 150 -2.37 -5.37 -8.23
C LEU A 150 -3.52 -5.75 -9.17
N ALA A 151 -4.61 -6.32 -8.64
CA ALA A 151 -5.81 -6.60 -9.42
C ALA A 151 -6.39 -5.34 -10.06
N ALA A 152 -6.46 -4.23 -9.31
CA ALA A 152 -6.93 -2.95 -9.80
C ALA A 152 -6.06 -2.44 -10.96
N ILE A 153 -4.73 -2.49 -10.84
CA ILE A 153 -3.81 -2.08 -11.92
C ILE A 153 -4.01 -2.93 -13.17
N ILE A 154 -4.10 -4.26 -13.05
CA ILE A 154 -4.25 -5.17 -14.19
C ILE A 154 -5.56 -4.91 -14.97
N ILE A 155 -6.63 -4.57 -14.27
CA ILE A 155 -7.96 -4.35 -14.86
C ILE A 155 -8.10 -2.92 -15.37
N LEU A 156 -7.72 -1.93 -14.57
CA LEU A 156 -7.92 -0.52 -14.88
C LEU A 156 -6.91 0.01 -15.90
N ALA A 157 -5.65 -0.46 -15.90
CA ALA A 157 -4.64 0.02 -16.83
C ALA A 157 -5.09 -0.05 -18.29
N PRO A 158 -5.56 -1.19 -18.84
CA PRO A 158 -6.02 -1.23 -20.22
C PRO A 158 -7.27 -0.39 -20.45
N ILE A 159 -8.16 -0.23 -19.46
CA ILE A 159 -9.38 0.60 -19.56
C ILE A 159 -9.04 2.09 -19.65
N LEU A 160 -8.06 2.54 -18.87
CA LEU A 160 -7.69 3.94 -18.74
C LEU A 160 -6.73 4.41 -19.83
N LEU A 161 -5.90 3.52 -20.36
CA LEU A 161 -4.93 3.83 -21.41
C LEU A 161 -5.56 4.52 -22.65
N PRO A 162 -6.66 4.01 -23.26
CA PRO A 162 -7.30 4.69 -24.39
C PRO A 162 -7.96 6.02 -24.00
N VAL A 163 -8.43 6.17 -22.75
CA VAL A 163 -9.02 7.42 -22.24
C VAL A 163 -7.96 8.51 -22.18
N VAL A 164 -6.78 8.21 -21.62
CA VAL A 164 -5.70 9.19 -21.44
C VAL A 164 -5.10 9.58 -22.79
N MET A 165 -4.86 8.62 -23.68
CA MET A 165 -4.37 8.90 -25.04
C MET A 165 -5.37 9.73 -25.86
N GLY A 166 -6.68 9.49 -25.70
CA GLY A 166 -7.73 10.23 -26.42
C GLY A 166 -7.88 11.69 -25.97
N VAL A 167 -7.47 12.00 -24.74
CA VAL A 167 -7.59 13.35 -24.14
C VAL A 167 -6.30 14.18 -24.36
N GLN A 168 -5.29 13.64 -25.07
CA GLN A 168 -3.99 14.28 -25.31
C GLN A 168 -3.31 14.75 -24.02
N LEU A 169 -3.54 14.01 -22.93
CA LEU A 169 -2.78 14.18 -21.70
C LEU A 169 -1.48 13.39 -21.85
N ASP A 170 -0.38 14.12 -21.89
CA ASP A 170 0.97 13.55 -21.95
C ASP A 170 1.16 12.59 -20.78
N VAL A 171 1.40 11.32 -21.09
CA VAL A 171 1.77 10.29 -20.13
C VAL A 171 3.26 10.48 -19.81
N ILE A 172 3.55 11.37 -18.87
CA ILE A 172 4.89 11.50 -18.28
C ILE A 172 5.18 10.28 -17.41
#